data_AF-A0A8T2MN27-F1
#
_entry.id   AF-A0A8T2MN27-F1
#
_cell.length_a   1.000
_cell.length_b   1.000
_cell.length_c   1.000
_cell.angle_alpha   90.00
_cell.angle_beta   90.00
_cell.angle_gamma   90.00
#
_symmetry.space_group_name_H-M   'P 1'
#
loop_
_entity.id
_entity.type
_entity.pdbx_description
1 polymer ?
#
loop_
_entity_poly.entity_id
_entity_poly.type
_entity_poly.pdbx_seq_one_letter_code
_entity_poly.pdbx_strand_id
1 'polypeptide(L)'
;MGLPIYHGPISKQRCEELLGQKGKDGAYLIRDSETIQGAMCLCVYKQKVVYTYRLLQTHTGYYTLQASTGTQEMYFKTLQDLIRHYKKRNKGLATRLRYSVKRKNIETEPNPSGNDDYDGHDYENVDSADYVDVLPE
;
A
#
# COMPACT_ATOMS: atom_id res chain seq x y z
N MET A 1 -11.26 9.99 -8.48
CA MET A 1 -10.98 8.73 -7.75
C MET A 1 -9.48 8.43 -7.88
N GLY A 2 -8.74 8.42 -6.77
CA GLY A 2 -7.31 8.12 -6.78
C GLY A 2 -7.03 6.67 -7.19
N LEU A 3 -5.89 6.40 -7.82
CA LEU A 3 -5.48 5.03 -8.09
C LEU A 3 -5.21 4.30 -6.76
N PRO A 4 -5.71 3.06 -6.57
CA PRO A 4 -5.53 2.34 -5.30
C PRO A 4 -4.07 1.96 -5.03
N ILE A 5 -3.22 1.99 -6.06
CA ILE A 5 -1.77 1.77 -5.97
C ILE A 5 -0.98 3.03 -5.60
N TYR A 6 -1.65 4.19 -5.49
CA TYR A 6 -1.01 5.45 -5.12
C TYR A 6 -1.14 5.65 -3.61
N HIS A 7 0.01 5.74 -2.94
CA HIS A 7 0.10 5.81 -1.49
C HIS A 7 0.30 7.25 -0.98
N GLY A 8 0.43 8.23 -1.88
CA GLY A 8 0.76 9.61 -1.50
C GLY A 8 2.20 9.73 -0.97
N PRO A 9 2.46 10.65 -0.02
CA PRO A 9 3.80 10.99 0.44
C PRO A 9 4.31 10.04 1.54
N ILE A 10 4.36 8.73 1.23
CA ILE A 10 5.04 7.77 2.11
C ILE A 10 6.55 7.82 1.92
N SER A 11 7.30 7.58 3.00
CA SER A 11 8.76 7.57 2.95
C SER A 11 9.31 6.42 2.12
N LYS A 12 10.57 6.54 1.67
CA LYS A 12 11.29 5.45 1.01
C LYS A 12 11.29 4.18 1.87
N GLN A 13 11.60 4.31 3.15
CA GLN A 13 11.64 3.20 4.10
C GLN A 13 10.27 2.51 4.19
N ARG A 14 9.18 3.28 4.35
CA ARG A 14 7.84 2.70 4.43
C ARG A 14 7.44 1.97 3.14
N CYS A 15 7.84 2.51 1.98
CA CYS A 15 7.65 1.84 0.70
C CYS A 15 8.40 0.50 0.63
N GLU A 16 9.65 0.46 1.08
CA GLU A 16 10.48 -0.75 1.13
C GLU A 16 9.87 -1.81 2.06
N GLU A 17 9.36 -1.42 3.23
CA GLU A 17 8.64 -2.31 4.15
C GLU A 17 7.40 -2.92 3.49
N LEU A 18 6.53 -2.11 2.87
CA LEU A 18 5.30 -2.58 2.25
C LEU A 18 5.57 -3.57 1.10
N LEU A 19 6.58 -3.26 0.28
CA LEU A 19 6.99 -4.12 -0.82
C LEU A 19 7.70 -5.38 -0.34
N GLY A 20 8.53 -5.26 0.70
CA GLY A 20 9.22 -6.38 1.36
C GLY A 20 8.26 -7.35 2.02
N GLN A 21 7.25 -6.85 2.74
CA GLN A 21 6.15 -7.65 3.31
C GLN A 21 5.38 -8.40 2.21
N LYS A 22 5.17 -7.77 1.03
CA LYS A 22 4.55 -8.47 -0.09
C LYS A 22 5.46 -9.58 -0.63
N GLY A 23 6.78 -9.38 -0.65
CA GLY A 23 7.80 -10.41 -0.90
C GLY A 23 7.77 -11.05 -2.29
N LYS A 24 7.02 -10.48 -3.24
CA LYS A 24 6.83 -11.06 -4.59
C LYS A 24 7.49 -10.20 -5.65
N ASP A 25 8.34 -10.80 -6.46
CA ASP A 25 8.95 -10.13 -7.62
C ASP A 25 7.90 -9.49 -8.53
N GLY A 26 8.10 -8.23 -8.91
CA GLY A 26 7.12 -7.43 -9.64
C GLY A 26 5.98 -6.90 -8.77
N ALA A 27 6.10 -6.96 -7.44
CA ALA A 27 5.25 -6.16 -6.55
C ALA A 27 5.58 -4.68 -6.73
N TYR A 28 4.56 -3.82 -6.73
CA TYR A 28 4.75 -2.40 -7.02
C TYR A 28 3.71 -1.51 -6.35
N LEU A 29 4.10 -0.24 -6.18
CA LEU A 29 3.24 0.88 -5.77
C LEU A 29 3.78 2.21 -6.32
N ILE A 30 2.96 3.26 -6.27
CA ILE A 30 3.34 4.63 -6.58
C ILE A 30 3.30 5.45 -5.29
N ARG A 31 4.31 6.29 -5.08
CA ARG A 31 4.37 7.27 -3.98
C ARG A 31 4.86 8.62 -4.49
N ASP A 32 4.71 9.67 -3.70
CA ASP A 32 5.36 10.95 -4.01
C ASP A 32 6.87 10.88 -3.79
N SER A 33 7.61 11.68 -4.56
CA SER A 33 9.03 11.84 -4.37
C SER A 33 9.30 12.71 -3.14
N GLU A 34 10.18 12.23 -2.25
CA GLU A 34 10.64 12.99 -1.08
C GLU A 34 11.61 14.11 -1.46
N THR A 35 12.26 14.00 -2.63
CA THR A 35 13.36 14.88 -3.01
C THR A 35 13.01 15.86 -4.13
N ILE A 36 11.92 15.61 -4.87
CA ILE A 36 11.51 16.44 -6.00
C ILE A 36 10.02 16.74 -5.89
N GLN A 37 9.69 17.98 -5.61
CA GLN A 37 8.30 18.43 -5.50
C GLN A 37 7.55 18.19 -6.83
N GLY A 38 6.34 17.63 -6.74
CA GLY A 38 5.49 17.32 -7.90
C GLY A 38 5.92 16.08 -8.69
N ALA A 39 7.07 15.47 -8.38
CA ALA A 39 7.44 14.19 -8.97
C ALA A 39 6.87 13.03 -8.14
N MET A 40 6.56 11.93 -8.83
CA MET A 40 6.20 10.66 -8.22
C MET A 40 7.30 9.62 -8.43
N CYS A 41 7.20 8.53 -7.69
CA CYS A 41 8.10 7.39 -7.76
C CYS A 41 7.27 6.12 -8.00
N LEU A 42 7.56 5.41 -9.09
CA LEU A 42 7.11 4.02 -9.27
C LEU A 42 8.16 3.11 -8.62
N CYS A 43 7.76 2.39 -7.57
CA CYS A 43 8.64 1.48 -6.84
C CYS A 43 8.29 0.03 -7.19
N VAL A 44 9.31 -0.77 -7.53
CA VAL A 44 9.15 -2.15 -7.99
C VAL A 44 10.09 -3.07 -7.22
N TYR A 45 9.54 -4.09 -6.58
CA TYR A 45 10.28 -5.10 -5.84
C TYR A 45 10.80 -6.21 -6.76
N LYS A 46 12.08 -6.55 -6.63
CA LYS A 46 12.68 -7.73 -7.28
C LYS A 46 13.88 -8.20 -6.46
N GLN A 47 13.94 -9.49 -6.16
CA GLN A 47 15.11 -10.12 -5.51
C GLN A 47 15.55 -9.37 -4.23
N LYS A 48 14.60 -9.04 -3.35
CA LYS A 48 14.83 -8.30 -2.09
C LYS A 48 15.32 -6.85 -2.24
N VAL A 49 15.29 -6.30 -3.46
CA VAL A 49 15.64 -4.91 -3.76
C VAL A 49 14.41 -4.16 -4.28
N VAL A 50 14.25 -2.91 -3.86
CA VAL A 50 13.24 -2.00 -4.41
C VAL A 50 13.89 -1.06 -5.41
N TYR A 51 13.52 -1.23 -6.67
CA TYR A 51 13.91 -0.36 -7.76
C TYR A 51 12.95 0.82 -7.83
N THR A 52 13.48 2.04 -7.80
CA THR A 52 12.70 3.27 -7.83
C THR A 52 12.88 3.98 -9.15
N TYR A 53 11.78 4.22 -9.86
CA TYR A 53 11.75 4.92 -11.15
C TYR A 53 11.04 6.25 -10.97
N ARG A 54 11.65 7.32 -11.49
CA ARG A 54 11.06 8.65 -11.40
C ARG A 54 9.93 8.79 -12.43
N LEU A 55 8.76 9.18 -11.93
CA LEU A 55 7.56 9.41 -12.71
C LEU A 55 7.25 10.90 -12.69
N LEU A 56 7.29 11.53 -13.84
CA LEU A 56 7.06 12.96 -14.00
C LEU A 56 5.76 13.21 -14.74
N GLN A 57 5.07 14.29 -14.36
CA GLN A 57 3.97 14.83 -15.15
C GLN A 57 4.48 16.03 -15.96
N THR A 58 4.20 16.04 -17.25
CA THR A 58 4.52 17.16 -18.14
C THR A 58 3.55 18.32 -17.92
N HIS A 59 3.92 19.51 -18.40
CA HIS A 59 3.05 20.68 -18.43
C HIS A 59 1.75 20.44 -19.24
N THR A 60 1.79 19.54 -20.22
CA THR A 60 0.63 19.09 -21.01
C THR A 60 -0.21 18.02 -20.31
N GLY A 61 0.13 17.63 -19.07
CA GLY A 61 -0.61 16.67 -18.27
C GLY A 61 -0.29 15.19 -18.53
N TYR A 62 0.63 14.89 -19.45
CA TYR A 62 1.07 13.53 -19.73
C TYR A 62 2.04 13.03 -18.67
N TYR A 63 2.15 11.71 -18.52
CA TYR A 63 3.09 11.06 -17.62
C TYR A 63 4.23 10.42 -18.39
N THR A 64 5.46 10.61 -17.91
CA THR A 64 6.66 9.91 -18.39
C THR A 64 7.34 9.19 -17.23
N LEU A 65 8.01 8.08 -17.54
CA LEU A 65 8.78 7.32 -16.58
C LEU A 65 10.25 7.28 -17.01
N GLN A 66 11.13 7.77 -16.15
CA GLN A 66 12.57 7.66 -16.32
C GLN A 66 13.01 6.24 -15.96
N ALA A 67 12.97 5.36 -16.95
CA ALA A 67 13.43 3.98 -16.88
C ALA A 67 14.93 3.87 -17.19
N SER A 68 15.46 2.64 -17.31
CA SER A 68 16.88 2.41 -17.62
C SER A 68 17.34 3.13 -18.89
N THR A 69 18.62 3.52 -18.91
CA THR A 69 19.29 4.15 -20.06
C THR A 69 19.07 3.32 -21.34
N GLY A 70 18.74 3.99 -22.44
CA GLY A 70 18.52 3.35 -23.75
C GLY A 70 17.08 2.90 -24.02
N THR A 71 16.12 3.13 -23.11
CA THR A 71 14.70 3.00 -23.44
C THR A 71 14.15 4.31 -24.01
N GLN A 72 13.34 4.21 -25.07
CA GLN A 72 12.65 5.35 -25.64
C GLN A 72 11.73 5.96 -24.58
N GLU A 73 11.85 7.27 -24.39
CA GLU A 73 10.95 8.00 -23.51
C GLU A 73 9.52 7.91 -24.06
N MET A 74 8.57 7.55 -23.19
CA MET A 74 7.17 7.38 -23.57
C MET A 74 6.26 8.24 -22.71
N TYR A 75 5.27 8.81 -23.37
CA TYR A 75 4.29 9.69 -22.78
C TYR A 75 2.93 9.00 -22.73
N PHE A 76 2.33 9.01 -21.55
CA PHE A 76 1.05 8.37 -21.28
C PHE A 76 0.02 9.40 -20.85
N LYS A 77 -1.21 9.31 -21.37
CA LYS A 77 -2.29 10.21 -20.97
C LYS A 77 -2.70 10.02 -19.51
N THR A 78 -2.64 8.78 -19.03
CA THR A 78 -3.03 8.43 -17.65
C THR A 78 -2.00 7.52 -17.00
N LEU A 79 -1.95 7.57 -15.66
CA LEU A 79 -1.15 6.61 -14.87
C LEU A 79 -1.59 5.16 -15.13
N GLN A 80 -2.88 4.91 -15.40
CA GLN A 80 -3.36 3.57 -15.71
C GLN A 80 -2.75 3.02 -17.00
N ASP A 81 -2.62 3.86 -18.03
CA ASP A 81 -2.01 3.47 -19.31
C ASP A 81 -0.53 3.15 -19.14
N LEU A 82 0.18 4.00 -18.38
CA LEU A 82 1.57 3.76 -17.99
C LEU A 82 1.72 2.40 -17.31
N ILE A 83 0.90 2.12 -16.28
CA ILE A 83 0.95 0.84 -15.56
C ILE A 83 0.62 -0.33 -16.49
N ARG A 84 -0.39 -0.20 -17.36
CA ARG A 84 -0.76 -1.24 -18.34
C ARG A 84 0.40 -1.54 -19.29
N HIS A 85 1.15 -0.52 -19.70
CA HIS A 85 2.33 -0.68 -20.54
C HIS A 85 3.42 -1.50 -19.82
N TYR A 86 3.77 -1.11 -18.60
CA TYR A 86 4.86 -1.73 -17.82
C TYR A 86 4.51 -3.08 -17.18
N LYS A 87 3.25 -3.51 -17.26
CA LYS A 87 2.85 -4.91 -17.01
C LYS A 87 3.41 -5.89 -18.07
N LYS A 88 3.77 -5.40 -19.26
CA LYS A 88 4.39 -6.22 -20.32
C LYS A 88 5.88 -6.46 -20.03
N ARG A 89 6.43 -7.55 -20.58
CA ARG A 89 7.87 -7.88 -20.46
C ARG A 89 8.74 -6.91 -21.28
N ASN A 90 10.01 -6.79 -20.91
CA ASN A 90 11.07 -6.10 -21.66
C ASN A 90 10.77 -4.64 -22.00
N LYS A 91 10.29 -3.86 -21.02
CA LYS A 91 9.97 -2.43 -21.16
C LYS A 91 10.91 -1.51 -20.38
N GLY A 92 12.12 -1.94 -20.00
CA GLY A 92 13.09 -1.09 -19.29
C GLY A 92 12.96 -1.04 -17.77
N LEU A 93 12.08 -1.86 -17.19
CA LEU A 93 12.05 -2.08 -15.74
C LEU A 93 12.87 -3.32 -15.36
N ALA A 94 13.35 -3.35 -14.11
CA ALA A 94 14.07 -4.49 -13.54
C ALA A 94 13.25 -5.79 -13.63
N THR A 95 11.93 -5.67 -13.51
CA THR A 95 10.95 -6.71 -13.78
C THR A 95 9.62 -6.09 -14.17
N ARG A 96 8.76 -6.84 -14.86
CA ARG A 96 7.41 -6.38 -15.22
C ARG A 96 6.54 -6.21 -13.98
N LEU A 97 5.57 -5.30 -14.04
CA LEU A 97 4.60 -5.12 -12.97
C LEU A 97 3.65 -6.33 -12.89
N ARG A 98 3.50 -6.93 -11.71
CA ARG A 98 2.68 -8.13 -11.49
C ARG A 98 1.69 -7.96 -10.35
N TYR A 99 2.16 -7.51 -9.18
CA TYR A 99 1.37 -7.53 -7.96
C TYR A 99 1.20 -6.12 -7.40
N SER A 100 0.02 -5.53 -7.59
CA SER A 100 -0.28 -4.21 -7.02
C SER A 100 -0.33 -4.28 -5.49
N VAL A 101 0.39 -3.40 -4.81
CA VAL A 101 0.22 -3.13 -3.38
C VAL A 101 -0.71 -1.95 -3.24
N LYS A 102 -1.93 -2.21 -2.77
CA LYS A 102 -2.96 -1.17 -2.60
C LYS A 102 -2.75 -0.44 -1.27
N ARG A 103 -3.06 0.86 -1.24
CA ARG A 103 -3.17 1.60 0.02
C ARG A 103 -4.33 1.02 0.82
N LYS A 104 -4.11 0.70 2.09
CA LYS A 104 -5.20 0.42 3.03
C LYS A 104 -5.78 1.78 3.42
N ASN A 105 -7.02 2.07 3.01
CA ASN A 105 -7.76 3.17 3.64
C ASN A 105 -8.08 2.72 5.06
N ILE A 106 -7.78 3.55 6.06
CA ILE A 106 -8.16 3.29 7.45
C ILE A 106 -9.66 3.62 7.68
N GLU A 107 -10.35 4.12 6.65
CA GLU A 107 -11.77 4.44 6.73
C GLU A 107 -12.60 3.23 6.27
N THR A 108 -13.34 2.65 7.22
CA THR A 108 -14.34 1.56 7.11
C THR A 108 -13.82 0.16 6.74
N GLU A 109 -13.29 -0.56 7.73
CA GLU A 109 -13.54 -2.00 7.87
C GLU A 109 -14.16 -2.19 9.26
N PRO A 110 -15.42 -2.67 9.41
CA PRO A 110 -15.85 -3.20 10.69
C PRO A 110 -14.93 -4.37 11.02
N ASN A 111 -14.29 -4.29 12.17
CA ASN A 111 -13.50 -5.36 12.77
C ASN A 111 -14.30 -6.68 12.64
N PRO A 112 -13.82 -7.72 11.94
CA PRO A 112 -14.45 -9.02 12.09
C PRO A 112 -14.09 -9.51 13.49
N SER A 113 -14.99 -9.25 14.44
CA SER A 113 -15.07 -9.94 15.72
C SER A 113 -15.05 -11.45 15.49
N GLY A 114 -14.43 -12.15 16.45
CA GLY A 114 -14.62 -13.58 16.69
C GLY A 114 -13.54 -14.47 16.11
N ASN A 115 -12.38 -14.53 16.78
CA ASN A 115 -11.79 -15.85 16.99
C ASN A 115 -12.29 -16.30 18.36
N ASP A 116 -13.20 -17.26 18.33
CA ASP A 116 -13.52 -18.12 19.45
C ASP A 116 -12.27 -18.91 19.89
N ASP A 117 -12.34 -19.48 21.09
CA ASP A 117 -11.38 -20.41 21.71
C ASP A 117 -10.24 -19.81 22.54
N TYR A 118 -10.59 -19.33 23.74
CA TYR A 118 -9.72 -19.44 24.92
C TYR A 118 -10.55 -19.77 26.19
N ASP A 119 -10.62 -21.07 26.47
CA ASP A 119 -10.43 -21.74 27.76
C ASP A 119 -10.77 -21.00 29.07
N GLY A 120 -11.86 -21.46 29.69
CA GLY A 120 -12.02 -21.75 31.12
C GLY A 120 -11.54 -20.75 32.17
N HIS A 121 -12.48 -20.08 32.85
CA HIS A 121 -12.41 -19.94 34.31
C HIS A 121 -13.82 -19.85 34.90
N ASP A 122 -14.17 -20.88 35.67
CA ASP A 122 -15.24 -20.94 36.66
C ASP A 122 -15.18 -19.72 37.60
N TYR A 123 -16.26 -18.94 37.64
CA TYR A 123 -16.58 -18.11 38.79
C TYR A 123 -17.86 -18.67 39.39
N GLU A 124 -17.65 -19.32 40.53
CA GLU A 124 -18.66 -19.97 41.33
C GLU A 124 -19.79 -19.01 41.71
N ASN A 125 -20.99 -19.59 41.73
CA ASN A 125 -22.23 -19.00 42.19
C ASN A 125 -22.08 -18.62 43.68
N VAL A 126 -22.03 -17.32 44.00
CA VAL A 126 -22.14 -16.84 45.37
C VAL A 126 -23.55 -16.32 45.60
N ASP A 127 -24.28 -17.00 46.48
CA ASP A 127 -25.63 -16.70 46.95
C ASP A 127 -25.86 -15.21 47.26
N SER A 128 -26.91 -14.62 46.66
CA SER A 128 -27.31 -13.20 46.81
C SER A 128 -27.95 -12.85 48.17
N ALA A 129 -27.58 -13.54 49.25
CA ALA A 129 -28.19 -13.36 50.57
C ALA A 129 -27.69 -12.12 51.35
N ASP A 130 -26.81 -11.30 50.77
CA ASP A 130 -26.15 -10.18 51.47
C ASP A 130 -26.49 -8.78 50.91
N TYR A 131 -27.60 -8.64 50.18
CA TYR A 131 -28.07 -7.32 49.74
C TYR A 131 -28.88 -6.65 50.85
N VAL A 132 -28.29 -5.67 51.53
CA VAL A 132 -28.98 -4.76 52.45
C VAL A 132 -29.52 -3.57 51.65
N ASP A 133 -30.84 -3.50 51.48
CA ASP A 133 -31.53 -2.35 50.89
C ASP A 133 -31.45 -1.14 51.84
N VAL A 134 -30.76 -0.08 51.41
CA VAL A 134 -30.76 1.21 52.10
C VAL A 134 -31.85 2.09 51.50
N LEU A 135 -32.97 2.24 52.21
CA LEU A 135 -34.04 3.18 51.85
C LEU A 135 -33.60 4.62 52.16
N PRO A 136 -33.84 5.60 51.26
CA PRO A 136 -33.58 7.00 51.55
C PRO A 136 -34.69 7.64 52.42
N GLU A 137 -34.31 8.59 53.29
CA GLU A 137 -35.22 9.50 54.02
C GLU A 137 -35.82 10.60 53.10
#